data_AF-A0A1X1ZH34-F1
#
_entry.id   AF-A0A1X1ZH34-F1
#
_cell.length_a   1.000
_cell.length_b   1.000
_cell.length_c   1.000
_cell.angle_alpha   90.00
_cell.angle_beta   90.00
_cell.angle_gamma   90.00
#
_symmetry.space_group_name_H-M   'P 1'
#
loop_
_entity.id
_entity.type
_entity.pdbx_description
1 polymer ?
#
loop_
_entity_poly.entity_id
_entity_poly.type
_entity_poly.pdbx_seq_one_letter_code
_entity_poly.pdbx_strand_id
1 'polypeptide(L)'
;MVEPVFRTLEVLARLAVAATDTRISYGGEENIPDSGGAVIAINHTSYVDFLPAALAVHRRQRRLRFMIKAEMQQVKIVNFLIKHTRTIPVDRGAGAGAYALAVQRLREGELVGVYPEATISRSFELKEFKTGAARMAIDADVPMIPVIVWGAHRIWTKDHPRTLGRTKVPISVQVGAPVRAAEDIARTDAALRESMTTLLHQVQQRYPHEPGAYWTPRRLGGGAPTMAEAARMEADEAAARAAGRSGRPSR
;
A
#
# COMPACT_ATOMS: atom_id res chain seq x y z
N MET A 1 13.21 0.33 -22.76
CA MET A 1 13.84 -0.97 -22.45
C MET A 1 12.74 -1.94 -22.05
N VAL A 2 12.72 -3.16 -22.60
CA VAL A 2 11.69 -4.16 -22.26
C VAL A 2 11.99 -4.67 -20.85
N GLU A 3 11.02 -4.61 -19.93
CA GLU A 3 11.12 -5.24 -18.60
C GLU A 3 10.28 -6.52 -18.61
N PRO A 4 10.85 -7.67 -19.05
CA PRO A 4 10.08 -8.89 -19.29
C PRO A 4 9.42 -9.43 -18.01
N VAL A 5 10.05 -9.25 -16.86
CA VAL A 5 9.49 -9.71 -15.59
C VAL A 5 8.24 -8.93 -15.21
N PHE A 6 8.21 -7.60 -15.38
CA PHE A 6 6.97 -6.85 -15.19
C PHE A 6 5.87 -7.33 -16.11
N ARG A 7 6.17 -7.53 -17.39
CA ARG A 7 5.18 -8.02 -18.36
C ARG A 7 4.58 -9.37 -17.93
N THR A 8 5.42 -10.30 -17.48
CA THR A 8 4.95 -11.60 -16.96
C THR A 8 4.09 -11.43 -15.72
N LEU A 9 4.50 -10.60 -14.76
CA LEU A 9 3.72 -10.35 -13.54
C LEU A 9 2.39 -9.67 -13.83
N GLU A 10 2.35 -8.73 -14.76
CA GLU A 10 1.13 -8.05 -15.21
C GLU A 10 0.16 -9.02 -15.89
N VAL A 11 0.66 -10.00 -16.65
CA VAL A 11 -0.16 -11.07 -17.23
C VAL A 11 -0.67 -12.01 -16.14
N LEU A 12 0.20 -12.49 -15.25
CA LEU A 12 -0.19 -13.37 -14.14
C LEU A 12 -1.18 -12.69 -13.20
N ALA A 13 -1.03 -11.40 -12.94
CA ALA A 13 -1.96 -10.57 -12.17
C ALA A 13 -3.35 -10.57 -12.80
N ARG A 14 -3.44 -10.29 -14.11
CA ARG A 14 -4.71 -10.30 -14.84
C ARG A 14 -5.36 -11.69 -14.86
N LEU A 15 -4.56 -12.74 -15.04
CA LEU A 15 -5.05 -14.12 -14.96
C LEU A 15 -5.56 -14.47 -13.57
N ALA A 16 -4.85 -14.06 -12.51
CA ALA A 16 -5.29 -14.27 -11.13
C ALA A 16 -6.62 -13.57 -10.86
N VAL A 17 -6.75 -12.30 -11.27
CA VAL A 17 -8.00 -11.52 -11.15
C VAL A 17 -9.16 -12.20 -11.89
N ALA A 18 -8.91 -12.69 -13.11
CA ALA A 18 -9.91 -13.42 -13.89
C ALA A 18 -10.28 -14.76 -13.24
N ALA A 19 -9.32 -15.50 -12.70
CA ALA A 19 -9.53 -16.79 -12.05
C ALA A 19 -10.35 -16.66 -10.76
N THR A 20 -10.11 -15.60 -9.97
CA THR A 20 -10.83 -15.32 -8.72
C THR A 20 -12.18 -14.63 -8.94
N ASP A 21 -12.50 -14.25 -10.18
CA ASP A 21 -13.66 -13.42 -10.54
C ASP A 21 -13.70 -12.11 -9.72
N THR A 22 -12.51 -11.59 -9.39
CA THR A 22 -12.35 -10.35 -8.63
C THR A 22 -12.65 -9.17 -9.55
N ARG A 23 -13.58 -8.30 -9.13
CA ARG A 23 -13.93 -7.11 -9.89
C ARG A 23 -13.15 -5.93 -9.33
N ILE A 24 -12.21 -5.38 -10.11
CA ILE A 24 -11.46 -4.19 -9.71
C ILE A 24 -12.00 -2.97 -10.48
N SER A 25 -12.50 -1.99 -9.74
CA SER A 25 -12.87 -0.68 -10.28
C SER A 25 -11.75 0.32 -10.02
N TYR A 26 -11.41 1.11 -11.03
CA TYR A 26 -10.39 2.14 -10.95
C TYR A 26 -11.02 3.52 -11.18
N GLY A 27 -10.59 4.51 -10.41
CA GLY A 27 -10.97 5.91 -10.57
C GLY A 27 -9.80 6.84 -10.30
N GLY A 28 -9.73 7.96 -11.01
CA GLY A 28 -8.72 9.00 -10.81
C GLY A 28 -7.32 8.67 -11.35
N GLU A 29 -7.16 7.60 -12.13
CA GLU A 29 -5.86 7.12 -12.64
C GLU A 29 -5.14 8.19 -13.48
N GLU A 30 -5.87 9.13 -14.07
CA GLU A 30 -5.37 10.30 -14.79
C GLU A 30 -4.51 11.24 -13.93
N ASN A 31 -4.60 11.15 -12.60
CA ASN A 31 -3.74 11.91 -11.69
C ASN A 31 -2.31 11.33 -11.59
N ILE A 32 -2.07 10.11 -12.07
CA ILE A 32 -0.72 9.54 -12.13
C ILE A 32 0.01 10.19 -13.31
N PRO A 33 1.18 10.82 -13.10
CA PRO A 33 1.90 11.50 -14.16
C PRO A 33 2.41 10.51 -15.22
N ASP A 34 2.21 10.86 -16.49
CA ASP A 34 2.66 10.07 -17.65
C ASP A 34 4.19 10.08 -17.80
N SER A 35 4.85 11.10 -17.26
CA SER A 35 6.31 11.29 -17.25
C SER A 35 6.80 11.91 -15.93
N GLY A 36 8.07 11.71 -15.58
CA GLY A 36 8.63 12.21 -14.32
C GLY A 36 8.34 11.32 -13.11
N GLY A 37 8.98 11.61 -11.99
CA GLY A 37 8.86 10.82 -10.76
C GLY A 37 7.65 11.21 -9.94
N ALA A 38 7.15 10.28 -9.13
CA ALA A 38 6.17 10.58 -8.09
C ALA A 38 6.19 9.52 -6.98
N VAL A 39 5.91 9.96 -5.76
CA VAL A 39 5.71 9.06 -4.63
C VAL A 39 4.26 8.60 -4.63
N ILE A 40 4.00 7.32 -4.87
CA ILE A 40 2.66 6.75 -4.81
C ILE A 40 2.40 6.30 -3.36
N ALA A 41 1.59 7.06 -2.63
CA ALA A 41 1.27 6.82 -1.24
C ALA A 41 -0.01 6.00 -1.11
N ILE A 42 0.11 4.74 -0.72
CA ILE A 42 -0.98 3.76 -0.70
C ILE A 42 -1.39 3.49 0.75
N ASN A 43 -2.69 3.43 1.05
CA ASN A 43 -3.14 2.93 2.35
C ASN A 43 -2.78 1.45 2.51
N HIS A 44 -2.61 0.97 3.74
CA HIS A 44 -2.24 -0.42 3.97
C HIS A 44 -3.30 -1.18 4.75
N THR A 45 -4.05 -2.04 4.08
CA THR A 45 -5.16 -2.80 4.68
C THR A 45 -5.06 -4.31 4.44
N SER A 46 -4.18 -4.73 3.53
CA SER A 46 -4.13 -6.12 3.07
C SER A 46 -2.70 -6.58 2.80
N TYR A 47 -2.49 -7.90 2.79
CA TYR A 47 -1.25 -8.47 2.25
C TYR A 47 -1.20 -8.42 0.71
N VAL A 48 -2.32 -8.13 0.04
CA VAL A 48 -2.46 -8.17 -1.42
C VAL A 48 -2.88 -6.82 -2.02
N ASP A 49 -2.92 -5.74 -1.24
CA ASP A 49 -3.25 -4.38 -1.70
C ASP A 49 -2.24 -3.81 -2.72
N PHE A 50 -0.99 -4.29 -2.70
CA PHE A 50 0.04 -3.92 -3.67
C PHE A 50 -0.37 -4.24 -5.13
N LEU A 51 -1.11 -5.33 -5.35
CA LEU A 51 -1.46 -5.80 -6.68
C LEU A 51 -2.44 -4.85 -7.41
N PRO A 52 -3.62 -4.51 -6.85
CA PRO A 52 -4.52 -3.56 -7.48
C PRO A 52 -3.89 -2.18 -7.63
N ALA A 53 -3.06 -1.72 -6.68
CA ALA A 53 -2.31 -0.47 -6.82
C ALA A 53 -1.32 -0.50 -8.00
N ALA A 54 -0.54 -1.58 -8.14
CA ALA A 54 0.38 -1.74 -9.26
C ALA A 54 -0.34 -1.79 -10.62
N LEU A 55 -1.51 -2.43 -10.67
CA LEU A 55 -2.33 -2.47 -11.87
C LEU A 55 -2.88 -1.09 -12.26
N ALA A 56 -3.25 -0.24 -11.29
CA ALA A 56 -3.67 1.14 -11.58
C ALA A 56 -2.55 1.94 -12.25
N VAL A 57 -1.33 1.81 -11.73
CA VAL A 57 -0.13 2.43 -12.31
C VAL A 57 0.17 1.88 -13.71
N HIS A 58 0.04 0.56 -13.90
CA HIS A 58 0.25 -0.08 -15.19
C HIS A 58 -0.75 0.37 -16.25
N ARG A 59 -2.01 0.66 -15.87
CA ARG A 59 -3.03 1.19 -16.79
C ARG A 59 -2.64 2.55 -17.38
N ARG A 60 -1.76 3.30 -16.70
CA ARG A 60 -1.13 4.54 -17.19
C ARG A 60 0.18 4.29 -17.95
N GLN A 61 0.48 3.05 -18.32
CA GLN A 61 1.73 2.63 -18.97
C GLN A 61 2.99 2.93 -18.13
N ARG A 62 2.82 3.05 -16.81
CA ARG A 62 3.88 3.28 -15.84
C ARG A 62 4.13 2.01 -15.03
N ARG A 63 5.24 1.96 -14.28
CA ARG A 63 5.55 0.85 -13.37
C ARG A 63 5.88 1.36 -11.99
N LEU A 64 5.45 0.62 -10.99
CA LEU A 64 5.62 0.98 -9.59
C LEU A 64 6.81 0.24 -8.97
N ARG A 65 7.74 0.99 -8.38
CA ARG A 65 8.89 0.47 -7.62
C ARG A 65 8.52 0.48 -6.15
N PHE A 66 8.12 -0.67 -5.60
CA PHE A 66 7.72 -0.73 -4.19
C PHE A 66 8.93 -0.62 -3.26
N MET A 67 8.75 0.06 -2.14
CA MET A 67 9.61 -0.09 -0.97
C MET A 67 9.11 -1.28 -0.14
N ILE A 68 9.95 -2.28 0.09
CA ILE A 68 9.59 -3.52 0.79
C ILE A 68 10.54 -3.80 1.94
N LYS A 69 10.05 -4.36 3.03
CA LYS A 69 10.88 -4.79 4.16
C LYS A 69 11.97 -5.77 3.70
N ALA A 70 13.23 -5.53 4.07
CA ALA A 70 14.36 -6.36 3.68
C ALA A 70 14.20 -7.83 4.12
N GLU A 71 13.54 -8.08 5.25
CA GLU A 71 13.24 -9.43 5.74
C GLU A 71 12.39 -10.25 4.75
N MET A 72 11.64 -9.59 3.87
CA MET A 72 10.88 -10.26 2.81
C MET A 72 11.77 -10.90 1.75
N GLN A 73 13.08 -10.58 1.70
CA GLN A 73 14.04 -11.28 0.85
C GLN A 73 14.18 -12.77 1.20
N GLN A 74 13.76 -13.19 2.40
CA GLN A 74 13.73 -14.61 2.78
C GLN A 74 12.61 -15.38 2.05
N VAL A 75 11.60 -14.67 1.54
CA VAL A 75 10.52 -15.28 0.75
C VAL A 75 10.98 -15.39 -0.70
N LYS A 76 11.20 -16.61 -1.19
CA LYS A 76 11.79 -16.88 -2.53
C LYS A 76 11.14 -16.09 -3.66
N ILE A 77 9.81 -16.04 -3.71
CA ILE A 77 9.09 -15.30 -4.74
C ILE A 77 9.32 -13.79 -4.63
N VAL A 78 9.36 -13.25 -3.42
CA VAL A 78 9.61 -11.82 -3.20
C VAL A 78 11.06 -11.46 -3.52
N ASN A 79 12.02 -12.30 -3.18
CA ASN A 79 13.42 -12.11 -3.56
C ASN A 79 13.59 -12.09 -5.09
N PHE A 80 12.89 -12.98 -5.80
CA PHE A 80 12.85 -12.95 -7.26
C PHE A 80 12.29 -11.62 -7.76
N LEU A 81 11.18 -11.13 -7.21
CA LEU A 81 10.64 -9.81 -7.57
C LEU A 81 11.68 -8.72 -7.33
N ILE A 82 12.26 -8.64 -6.13
CA ILE A 82 13.26 -7.62 -5.77
C ILE A 82 14.39 -7.55 -6.80
N LYS A 83 14.93 -8.71 -7.20
CA LYS A 83 16.03 -8.79 -8.17
C LYS A 83 15.66 -8.35 -9.58
N HIS A 84 14.39 -8.41 -9.96
CA HIS A 84 13.97 -8.26 -11.36
C HIS A 84 12.98 -7.12 -11.61
N THR A 85 12.42 -6.50 -10.57
CA THR A 85 11.45 -5.40 -10.69
C THR A 85 11.96 -4.05 -10.18
N ARG A 86 13.25 -3.96 -9.83
CA ARG A 86 13.87 -2.77 -9.21
C ARG A 86 13.15 -2.31 -7.94
N THR A 87 12.52 -3.25 -7.23
CA THR A 87 11.91 -3.01 -5.91
C THR A 87 13.02 -2.67 -4.92
N ILE A 88 12.72 -1.77 -3.99
CA ILE A 88 13.69 -1.18 -3.06
C ILE A 88 13.56 -1.89 -1.71
N PRO A 89 14.49 -2.78 -1.33
CA PRO A 89 14.48 -3.39 -0.01
C PRO A 89 14.88 -2.36 1.07
N VAL A 90 14.13 -2.32 2.17
CA VAL A 90 14.27 -1.39 3.28
C VAL A 90 14.62 -2.16 4.54
N ASP A 91 15.85 -1.98 5.01
CA ASP A 91 16.28 -2.42 6.33
C ASP A 91 15.90 -1.35 7.37
N ARG A 92 15.29 -1.75 8.49
CA ARG A 92 14.93 -0.83 9.58
C ARG A 92 16.15 -0.38 10.39
N GLY A 93 17.24 -1.15 10.41
CA GLY A 93 18.50 -0.81 11.08
C GLY A 93 19.46 0.00 10.21
N ALA A 94 19.32 -0.08 8.89
CA ALA A 94 20.20 0.56 7.90
C ALA A 94 19.41 1.27 6.77
N GLY A 95 18.29 1.92 7.12
CA GLY A 95 17.33 2.45 6.16
C GLY A 95 17.82 3.60 5.27
N ALA A 96 18.97 4.20 5.57
CA ALA A 96 19.53 5.32 4.82
C ALA A 96 19.81 4.95 3.34
N GLY A 97 20.32 3.74 3.07
CA GLY A 97 20.61 3.30 1.71
C GLY A 97 19.35 3.12 0.86
N ALA A 98 18.31 2.52 1.44
CA ALA A 98 17.03 2.32 0.76
C ALA A 98 16.33 3.66 0.46
N TYR A 99 16.40 4.59 1.39
CA TYR A 99 15.89 5.95 1.23
C TYR A 99 16.62 6.69 0.09
N ALA A 100 17.96 6.71 0.10
CA ALA A 100 18.75 7.37 -0.94
C ALA A 100 18.47 6.78 -2.33
N LEU A 101 18.33 5.44 -2.42
CA LEU A 101 17.95 4.78 -3.66
C LEU A 101 16.55 5.19 -4.13
N ALA A 102 15.58 5.31 -3.23
CA ALA A 102 14.24 5.75 -3.57
C ALA A 102 14.22 7.19 -4.11
N VAL A 103 14.93 8.12 -3.46
CA VAL A 103 15.10 9.51 -3.94
C VAL A 103 15.77 9.53 -5.32
N GLN A 104 16.81 8.72 -5.53
CA GLN A 104 17.45 8.61 -6.83
C GLN A 104 16.45 8.14 -7.91
N ARG A 105 15.68 7.09 -7.66
CA ARG A 105 14.71 6.55 -8.61
C ARG A 105 13.61 7.56 -8.95
N LEU A 106 13.14 8.31 -7.96
CA LEU A 106 12.19 9.40 -8.18
C LEU A 106 12.77 10.47 -9.11
N ARG A 107 14.02 10.91 -8.87
CA ARG A 107 14.71 11.88 -9.73
C ARG A 107 14.96 11.35 -11.16
N GLU A 108 15.16 10.04 -11.31
CA GLU A 108 15.27 9.36 -12.61
C GLU A 108 13.93 9.21 -13.33
N GLY A 109 12.83 9.69 -12.74
CA GLY A 109 11.51 9.68 -13.35
C GLY A 109 10.72 8.40 -13.10
N GLU A 110 11.11 7.56 -12.14
CA GLU A 110 10.38 6.35 -11.75
C GLU A 110 9.31 6.66 -10.69
N LEU A 111 8.29 5.80 -10.60
CA LEU A 111 7.27 5.90 -9.56
C LEU A 111 7.65 5.00 -8.37
N VAL A 112 7.70 5.55 -7.17
CA VAL A 112 8.04 4.79 -5.95
C VAL A 112 6.81 4.61 -5.09
N GLY A 113 6.45 3.35 -4.82
CA GLY A 113 5.27 2.98 -4.04
C GLY A 113 5.61 2.78 -2.56
N VAL A 114 4.88 3.45 -1.68
CA VAL A 114 5.06 3.37 -0.23
C VAL A 114 3.73 3.26 0.51
N TYR A 115 3.79 2.66 1.70
CA TYR A 115 2.71 2.63 2.66
C TYR A 115 3.04 3.57 3.82
N PRO A 116 2.47 4.80 3.88
CA PRO A 116 2.79 5.77 4.93
C PRO A 116 2.53 5.24 6.34
N GLU A 117 1.55 4.34 6.49
CA GLU A 117 1.16 3.70 7.76
C GLU A 117 2.16 2.63 8.26
N ALA A 118 3.11 2.22 7.40
CA ALA A 118 4.17 1.23 7.62
C ALA A 118 3.75 -0.22 7.96
N THR A 119 2.51 -0.45 8.40
CA THR A 119 1.93 -1.78 8.65
C THR A 119 0.45 -1.79 8.32
N ILE A 120 -0.08 -2.98 8.03
CA ILE A 120 -1.52 -3.20 7.80
C ILE A 120 -2.32 -2.65 8.98
N SER A 121 -3.29 -1.79 8.67
CA SER A 121 -4.28 -1.26 9.60
C SER A 121 -5.32 -2.33 9.93
N ARG A 122 -5.47 -2.62 11.23
CA ARG A 122 -6.50 -3.54 11.74
C ARG A 122 -7.87 -2.91 11.83
N SER A 123 -7.94 -1.58 12.03
CA SER A 123 -9.20 -0.84 12.07
C SER A 123 -9.75 -0.51 10.68
N PHE A 124 -8.93 -0.72 9.63
CA PHE A 124 -9.18 -0.30 8.25
C PHE A 124 -9.42 1.21 8.10
N GLU A 125 -9.05 1.99 9.11
CA GLU A 125 -8.93 3.44 9.06
C GLU A 125 -7.45 3.80 8.94
N LEU A 126 -7.16 5.01 8.43
CA LEU A 126 -5.77 5.47 8.29
C LEU A 126 -5.12 5.70 9.65
N LYS A 127 -3.94 5.11 9.82
CA LYS A 127 -3.09 5.30 10.99
C LYS A 127 -2.26 6.58 10.90
N GLU A 128 -1.48 6.83 11.94
CA GLU A 128 -0.39 7.80 11.91
C GLU A 128 0.61 7.48 10.79
N PHE A 129 1.02 8.51 10.06
CA PHE A 129 1.93 8.39 8.95
C PHE A 129 3.38 8.50 9.42
N LYS A 130 4.26 7.78 8.71
CA LYS A 130 5.70 7.99 8.78
C LYS A 130 6.08 9.05 7.76
N THR A 131 7.00 9.93 8.13
CA THR A 131 7.46 11.06 7.31
C THR A 131 8.24 10.67 6.05
N GLY A 132 8.51 9.38 5.82
CA GLY A 132 9.30 8.92 4.69
C GLY A 132 8.74 9.33 3.32
N ALA A 133 7.41 9.30 3.15
CA ALA A 133 6.77 9.74 1.91
C ALA A 133 7.02 11.24 1.64
N ALA A 134 6.73 12.08 2.63
CA ALA A 134 6.93 13.53 2.57
C ALA A 134 8.40 13.89 2.31
N ARG A 135 9.32 13.27 3.05
CA ARG A 135 10.76 13.51 2.90
C ARG A 135 11.26 13.15 1.50
N MET A 136 10.87 12.00 0.96
CA MET A 136 11.27 11.62 -0.40
C MET A 136 10.71 12.57 -1.45
N ALA A 137 9.46 13.03 -1.29
CA ALA A 137 8.83 13.97 -2.21
C ALA A 137 9.57 15.31 -2.23
N ILE A 138 9.95 15.83 -1.05
CA ILE A 138 10.75 17.04 -0.91
C ILE A 138 12.15 16.84 -1.53
N ASP A 139 12.87 15.80 -1.13
CA ASP A 139 14.25 15.58 -1.55
C ASP A 139 14.36 15.31 -3.06
N ALA A 140 13.36 14.66 -3.66
CA ALA A 140 13.34 14.38 -5.09
C ALA A 140 12.66 15.48 -5.93
N ASP A 141 12.05 16.49 -5.30
CA ASP A 141 11.21 17.52 -5.94
C ASP A 141 10.13 16.92 -6.86
N VAL A 142 9.32 16.01 -6.29
CA VAL A 142 8.27 15.28 -7.02
C VAL A 142 6.95 15.33 -6.25
N PRO A 143 5.79 15.24 -6.93
CA PRO A 143 4.51 15.15 -6.24
C PRO A 143 4.34 13.80 -5.51
N MET A 144 3.49 13.80 -4.50
CA MET A 144 2.91 12.58 -3.92
C MET A 144 1.53 12.34 -4.54
N ILE A 145 1.23 11.11 -4.93
CA ILE A 145 -0.06 10.69 -5.45
C ILE A 145 -0.75 9.80 -4.40
N PRO A 146 -1.82 10.29 -3.75
CA PRO A 146 -2.64 9.50 -2.83
C PRO A 146 -3.33 8.35 -3.57
N VAL A 147 -3.27 7.14 -3.04
CA VAL A 147 -3.97 5.97 -3.58
C VAL A 147 -4.66 5.22 -2.46
N ILE A 148 -5.97 5.01 -2.61
CA ILE A 148 -6.77 4.16 -1.74
C ILE A 148 -7.11 2.86 -2.46
N VAL A 149 -6.71 1.75 -1.87
CA VAL A 149 -7.17 0.41 -2.19
C VAL A 149 -8.13 -0.05 -1.10
N TRP A 150 -9.33 -0.44 -1.51
CA TRP A 150 -10.37 -0.93 -0.61
C TRP A 150 -10.98 -2.23 -1.10
N GLY A 151 -11.26 -3.16 -0.18
CA GLY A 151 -11.83 -4.48 -0.46
C GLY A 151 -10.80 -5.60 -0.53
N ALA A 152 -9.53 -5.29 -0.81
CA ALA A 152 -8.43 -6.26 -0.81
C ALA A 152 -8.25 -6.97 0.54
N HIS A 153 -8.55 -6.27 1.64
CA HIS A 153 -8.46 -6.81 3.01
C HIS A 153 -9.42 -7.96 3.28
N ARG A 154 -10.50 -8.10 2.48
CA ARG A 154 -11.44 -9.23 2.52
C ARG A 154 -10.86 -10.51 1.92
N ILE A 155 -9.82 -10.39 1.10
CA ILE A 155 -9.09 -11.53 0.52
C ILE A 155 -8.05 -12.01 1.52
N TRP A 156 -7.22 -11.10 2.01
CA TRP A 156 -6.21 -11.44 3.00
C TRP A 156 -5.78 -10.21 3.79
N THR A 157 -6.00 -10.24 5.10
CA THR A 157 -5.54 -9.21 6.03
C THR A 157 -4.97 -9.87 7.29
N LYS A 158 -4.48 -9.04 8.20
CA LYS A 158 -3.85 -9.48 9.44
C LYS A 158 -4.88 -10.10 10.39
N ASP A 159 -4.47 -11.12 11.14
CA ASP A 159 -5.28 -11.83 12.14
C ASP A 159 -6.54 -12.54 11.59
N HIS A 160 -6.68 -12.62 10.27
CA HIS A 160 -7.77 -13.30 9.59
C HIS A 160 -7.24 -14.30 8.55
N PRO A 161 -7.93 -15.45 8.35
CA PRO A 161 -7.53 -16.43 7.36
C PRO A 161 -7.63 -15.85 5.94
N ARG A 162 -6.79 -16.35 5.04
CA ARG A 162 -6.86 -16.00 3.61
C ARG A 162 -8.08 -16.65 2.98
N THR A 163 -8.89 -15.84 2.30
CA THR A 163 -10.01 -16.32 1.47
C THR A 163 -9.47 -16.82 0.12
N LEU A 164 -9.80 -18.06 -0.25
CA LEU A 164 -9.35 -18.72 -1.48
C LEU A 164 -10.50 -19.00 -2.45
N GLY A 165 -10.19 -19.16 -3.73
CA GLY A 165 -11.16 -19.52 -4.77
C GLY A 165 -11.81 -18.31 -5.44
N ARG A 166 -13.02 -18.51 -6.00
CA ARG A 166 -13.81 -17.47 -6.68
C ARG A 166 -14.54 -16.60 -5.67
N THR A 167 -13.81 -15.68 -5.06
CA THR A 167 -14.30 -14.86 -3.95
C THR A 167 -15.26 -13.76 -4.38
N LYS A 168 -15.23 -13.35 -5.66
CA LYS A 168 -16.05 -12.26 -6.22
C LYS A 168 -15.98 -10.95 -5.43
N VAL A 169 -14.89 -10.77 -4.68
CA VAL A 169 -14.70 -9.59 -3.83
C VAL A 169 -14.52 -8.36 -4.75
N PRO A 170 -15.39 -7.34 -4.65
CA PRO A 170 -15.16 -6.08 -5.35
C PRO A 170 -13.97 -5.36 -4.72
N ILE A 171 -13.05 -4.87 -5.52
CA ILE A 171 -11.93 -4.04 -5.08
C ILE A 171 -12.09 -2.67 -5.74
N SER A 172 -12.02 -1.61 -4.94
CA SER A 172 -11.98 -0.24 -5.46
C SER A 172 -10.57 0.32 -5.30
N VAL A 173 -10.03 0.85 -6.39
CA VAL A 173 -8.80 1.64 -6.39
C VAL A 173 -9.14 3.05 -6.78
N GLN A 174 -8.93 3.99 -5.86
CA GLN A 174 -9.12 5.40 -6.13
C GLN A 174 -7.80 6.13 -6.00
N VAL A 175 -7.43 6.84 -7.05
CA VAL A 175 -6.26 7.70 -7.09
C VAL A 175 -6.73 9.15 -6.87
N GLY A 176 -6.06 9.85 -5.96
CA GLY A 176 -6.35 11.23 -5.61
C GLY A 176 -5.53 12.23 -6.42
N ALA A 177 -5.90 13.51 -6.32
CA ALA A 177 -5.14 14.60 -6.93
C ALA A 177 -3.71 14.66 -6.38
N PRO A 178 -2.72 15.08 -7.19
CA PRO A 178 -1.33 15.22 -6.74
C PRO A 178 -1.20 16.20 -5.56
N VAL A 179 -0.50 15.77 -4.51
CA VAL A 179 -0.13 16.60 -3.37
C VAL A 179 1.33 17.03 -3.54
N ARG A 180 1.56 18.33 -3.68
CA ARG A 180 2.92 18.89 -3.75
C ARG A 180 3.54 18.97 -2.35
N ALA A 181 4.86 18.88 -2.29
CA ALA A 181 5.61 19.19 -1.08
C ALA A 181 5.33 20.64 -0.64
N ALA A 182 5.07 20.82 0.65
CA ALA A 182 4.96 22.13 1.29
C ALA A 182 6.34 22.60 1.77
N GLU A 183 6.39 23.78 2.41
CA GLU A 183 7.61 24.38 2.95
C GLU A 183 8.34 23.49 3.97
N ASP A 184 7.60 22.65 4.70
CA ASP A 184 8.16 21.74 5.69
C ASP A 184 7.54 20.33 5.62
N ILE A 185 8.22 19.37 6.25
CA ILE A 185 7.84 17.95 6.26
C ILE A 185 6.49 17.74 6.97
N ALA A 186 6.21 18.48 8.05
CA ALA A 186 5.01 18.28 8.86
C ALA A 186 3.75 18.71 8.10
N ARG A 187 3.79 19.87 7.44
CA ARG A 187 2.72 20.35 6.55
C ARG A 187 2.54 19.44 5.35
N THR A 188 3.63 18.94 4.78
CA THR A 188 3.59 18.00 3.65
C THR A 188 2.90 16.69 4.04
N ASP A 189 3.25 16.12 5.21
CA ASP A 189 2.66 14.88 5.71
C ASP A 189 1.18 15.07 6.09
N ALA A 190 0.83 16.20 6.73
CA ALA A 190 -0.54 16.56 7.05
C ALA A 190 -1.42 16.69 5.80
N ALA A 191 -0.94 17.38 4.76
CA ALA A 191 -1.66 17.51 3.50
C ALA A 191 -1.88 16.15 2.80
N LEU A 192 -0.87 15.27 2.83
CA LEU A 192 -1.01 13.92 2.30
C LEU A 192 -2.07 13.13 3.08
N ARG A 193 -2.01 13.17 4.41
CA ARG A 193 -2.96 12.46 5.28
C ARG A 193 -4.38 12.97 5.09
N GLU A 194 -4.58 14.27 5.02
CA GLU A 194 -5.89 14.88 4.78
C GLU A 194 -6.47 14.41 3.44
N SER A 195 -5.66 14.47 2.37
CA SER A 195 -6.06 14.02 1.04
C SER A 195 -6.43 12.53 1.03
N MET A 196 -5.59 11.67 1.64
CA MET A 196 -5.87 10.24 1.76
C MET A 196 -7.11 9.96 2.62
N THR A 197 -7.35 10.73 3.69
CA THR A 197 -8.51 10.55 4.58
C THR A 197 -9.80 10.87 3.85
N THR A 198 -9.85 12.01 3.15
CA THR A 198 -10.99 12.37 2.31
C THR A 198 -11.25 11.31 1.25
N LEU A 199 -10.21 10.83 0.59
CA LEU A 199 -10.32 9.80 -0.44
C LEU A 199 -10.83 8.47 0.12
N LEU A 200 -10.32 8.06 1.29
CA LEU A 200 -10.74 6.84 1.96
C LEU A 200 -12.22 6.90 2.31
N HIS A 201 -12.66 8.00 2.91
CA HIS A 201 -14.06 8.17 3.29
C HIS A 201 -14.98 8.13 2.06
N GLN A 202 -14.60 8.75 0.94
CA GLN A 202 -15.37 8.68 -0.31
C GLN A 202 -15.46 7.26 -0.85
N VAL A 203 -14.35 6.52 -0.88
CA VAL A 203 -14.31 5.12 -1.33
C VAL A 203 -15.20 4.26 -0.42
N GLN A 204 -15.05 4.39 0.89
CA GLN A 204 -15.87 3.67 1.85
C GLN A 204 -17.36 3.99 1.69
N GLN A 205 -17.76 5.25 1.58
CA GLN A 205 -19.18 5.62 1.43
C GLN A 205 -19.86 4.97 0.21
N ARG A 206 -19.13 4.78 -0.89
CA ARG A 206 -19.65 4.18 -2.12
C ARG A 206 -19.55 2.64 -2.12
N TYR A 207 -18.83 2.07 -1.18
CA TYR A 207 -18.57 0.64 -1.12
C TYR A 207 -19.65 -0.07 -0.29
N PRO A 208 -20.15 -1.25 -0.70
CA PRO A 208 -21.14 -1.99 0.07
C PRO A 208 -20.53 -2.49 1.39
N HIS A 209 -21.18 -2.17 2.52
CA HIS A 209 -20.78 -2.64 3.84
C HIS A 209 -21.77 -3.65 4.39
N GLU A 210 -21.24 -4.63 5.11
CA GLU A 210 -22.02 -5.60 5.85
C GLU A 210 -21.95 -5.23 7.34
N PRO A 211 -23.10 -4.88 7.98
CA PRO A 211 -23.12 -4.56 9.41
C PRO A 211 -22.51 -5.68 10.26
N GLY A 212 -21.69 -5.30 11.24
CA GLY A 212 -21.00 -6.24 12.13
C GLY A 212 -19.87 -7.06 11.48
N ALA A 213 -19.64 -6.96 10.17
CA ALA A 213 -18.56 -7.69 9.53
C ALA A 213 -17.18 -7.23 10.03
N TYR A 214 -16.28 -8.18 10.28
CA TYR A 214 -14.95 -7.90 10.84
C TYR A 214 -14.12 -6.94 9.98
N TRP A 215 -14.41 -6.87 8.67
CA TRP A 215 -13.68 -6.09 7.68
C TRP A 215 -14.26 -4.68 7.46
N THR A 216 -15.35 -4.34 8.16
CA THR A 216 -15.97 -3.02 8.11
C THR A 216 -15.53 -2.19 9.33
N PRO A 217 -15.07 -0.93 9.14
CA PRO A 217 -14.72 -0.04 10.24
C PRO A 217 -15.85 0.16 11.26
N ARG A 218 -15.50 0.36 12.53
CA ARG A 218 -16.49 0.63 13.61
C ARG A 218 -17.37 1.84 13.33
N ARG A 219 -16.80 2.91 12.76
CA ARG A 219 -17.52 4.13 12.37
C ARG A 219 -18.65 3.85 11.36
N LEU A 220 -18.54 2.76 10.60
CA LEU A 220 -19.52 2.34 9.60
C LEU A 220 -20.44 1.21 10.11
N GLY A 221 -20.46 0.96 11.43
CA GLY A 221 -21.26 -0.10 12.04
C GLY A 221 -20.69 -1.51 11.89
N GLY A 222 -19.41 -1.62 11.54
CA GLY A 222 -18.72 -2.90 11.38
C GLY A 222 -18.12 -3.47 12.67
N GLY A 223 -17.50 -4.64 12.53
CA GLY A 223 -16.89 -5.41 13.62
C GLY A 223 -15.38 -5.25 13.76
N ALA A 224 -14.72 -4.45 12.91
CA ALA A 224 -13.28 -4.22 13.02
C ALA A 224 -12.89 -3.65 14.39
N PRO A 225 -11.64 -3.79 14.86
CA PRO A 225 -11.16 -3.05 16.02
C PRO A 225 -11.28 -1.52 15.82
N THR A 226 -11.56 -0.80 16.90
CA THR A 226 -11.37 0.66 16.93
C THR A 226 -9.90 1.02 16.72
N MET A 227 -9.60 2.26 16.36
CA MET A 227 -8.21 2.71 16.23
C MET A 227 -7.42 2.56 17.53
N ALA A 228 -8.06 2.81 18.69
CA ALA A 228 -7.43 2.66 20.00
C ALA A 228 -7.12 1.19 20.33
N GLU A 229 -8.05 0.26 20.04
CA GLU A 229 -7.82 -1.18 20.20
C GLU A 229 -6.73 -1.68 19.26
N ALA A 230 -6.78 -1.28 17.98
CA ALA A 230 -5.76 -1.62 16.99
C ALA A 230 -4.37 -1.13 17.41
N ALA A 231 -4.25 0.09 17.94
CA ALA A 231 -3.00 0.64 18.45
C ALA A 231 -2.45 -0.16 19.63
N ARG A 232 -3.32 -0.59 20.57
CA ARG A 232 -2.94 -1.46 21.68
C ARG A 232 -2.43 -2.82 21.17
N MET A 233 -3.15 -3.46 20.26
CA MET A 233 -2.74 -4.74 19.67
C MET A 233 -1.37 -4.64 18.97
N GLU A 234 -1.09 -3.52 18.31
CA GLU A 234 0.23 -3.28 17.69
C GLU A 234 1.34 -3.06 18.71
N ALA A 235 1.07 -2.34 19.79
CA ALA A 235 2.02 -2.15 20.88
C ALA A 235 2.36 -3.48 21.56
N ASP A 236 1.36 -4.32 21.83
CA ASP A 236 1.53 -5.65 22.42
C ASP A 236 2.36 -6.56 21.50
N GLU A 237 2.10 -6.53 20.19
CA GLU A 237 2.87 -7.30 19.20
C GLU A 237 4.32 -6.79 19.04
N ALA A 238 4.54 -5.48 19.18
CA ALA A 238 5.88 -4.91 19.19
C ALA A 238 6.66 -5.34 20.46
N ALA A 239 6.01 -5.30 21.63
CA ALA A 239 6.58 -5.75 22.89
C ALA A 239 6.90 -7.26 22.87
N ALA A 240 5.99 -8.09 22.35
CA ALA A 240 6.21 -9.53 22.22
C ALA A 240 7.39 -9.85 21.29
N ARG A 241 7.54 -9.11 20.19
CA ARG A 241 8.70 -9.23 19.28
C ARG A 241 10.00 -8.81 19.95
N ALA A 242 10.00 -7.69 20.67
CA ALA A 242 11.17 -7.23 21.42
C ALA A 242 11.59 -8.22 22.51
N ALA A 243 10.64 -8.93 23.12
CA ALA A 243 10.89 -9.97 24.12
C ALA A 243 11.29 -11.33 23.52
N GLY A 244 11.46 -11.45 22.20
CA GLY A 244 11.81 -12.72 21.53
C GLY A 244 10.68 -13.76 21.51
N ARG A 245 9.44 -13.37 21.86
CA ARG A 245 8.27 -14.26 21.98
C ARG A 245 7.42 -14.31 20.72
N SER A 246 8.03 -14.25 19.53
CA SER A 246 7.28 -14.41 18.28
C SER A 246 7.11 -15.90 17.96
N GLY A 247 6.06 -16.50 18.52
CA GLY A 247 5.53 -17.77 18.04
C GLY A 247 5.16 -17.64 16.55
N ARG A 248 5.63 -18.58 15.73
CA ARG A 248 5.07 -18.82 14.39
C ARG A 248 3.54 -18.98 14.53
N PRO A 249 2.70 -18.24 13.78
CA PRO A 249 1.34 -18.69 13.59
C PRO A 249 1.41 -20.05 12.87
N SER A 250 0.68 -21.02 13.40
CA SER A 250 0.55 -22.36 12.86
C SER A 250 0.06 -22.32 11.40
N ARG A 251 0.53 -23.34 10.67
CA ARG A 251 0.37 -23.65 9.24
C ARG A 251 -1.01 -23.35 8.64
#